data_AF-A0A0D2K4H0-F1
#
_entry.id   AF-A0A0D2K4H0-F1
#
_cell.length_a   1.000
_cell.length_b   1.000
_cell.length_c   1.000
_cell.angle_alpha   90.00
_cell.angle_beta   90.00
_cell.angle_gamma   90.00
#
_symmetry.space_group_name_H-M   'P 1'
#
loop_
_entity.id
_entity.type
_entity.pdbx_description
1 polymer ?
#
loop_
_entity_poly.entity_id
_entity_poly.type
_entity_poly.pdbx_seq_one_letter_code
_entity_poly.pdbx_strand_id
1 'polypeptide(L)'
;MASYAGIFDLPLDMFNDLMSDLDYESILAFRQTSRLAAALVPLNHIIQLRQSIRASLLAEERADYQRRQVAYANQRRWATAFPQSVQAGLQPQAHGAANTAAPNSSVNNIHRNRIMRAERLNCYACLKHLPRECFVEGQVTGRRSLGHNDAGRRFCKVCGVNKGIWDKGTVIQDGRCTLVLCRTCNALDRVEAGSKREGVCSTCKSAAQEDSLKNELQGVGESSTSQPTTKQPASTQPSSRATRCLRCWATNHTEVPAGSTGSRLCPSCEAAVGLAKMAL
;
A
#
# COMPACT_ATOMS: atom_id res chain seq x y z
N MET A 1 -28.79 38.46 -32.13
CA MET A 1 -28.28 37.16 -31.61
C MET A 1 -27.38 37.46 -30.44
N ALA A 2 -27.45 36.70 -29.34
CA ALA A 2 -26.50 36.84 -28.24
C ALA A 2 -25.20 36.09 -28.59
N SER A 3 -24.05 36.76 -28.48
CA SER A 3 -22.75 36.08 -28.54
C SER A 3 -22.47 35.51 -27.16
N TYR A 4 -22.32 34.18 -27.06
CA TYR A 4 -21.92 33.53 -25.82
C TYR A 4 -20.41 33.65 -25.67
N ALA A 5 -19.95 34.53 -24.76
CA ALA A 5 -18.56 34.57 -24.35
C ALA A 5 -18.17 33.24 -23.69
N GLY A 6 -17.13 32.59 -24.20
CA GLY A 6 -16.59 31.35 -23.67
C GLY A 6 -15.45 31.58 -22.67
N ILE A 7 -14.89 30.49 -22.15
CA ILE A 7 -13.72 30.51 -21.25
C ILE A 7 -12.48 31.16 -21.89
N PHE A 8 -12.42 31.22 -23.23
CA PHE A 8 -11.33 31.84 -23.99
C PHE A 8 -11.48 33.37 -24.14
N ASP A 9 -12.65 33.92 -23.82
CA ASP A 9 -12.97 35.36 -23.92
C ASP A 9 -12.89 36.06 -22.55
N LEU A 10 -12.49 35.34 -21.49
CA LEU A 10 -12.34 35.88 -20.14
C LEU A 10 -11.11 36.82 -20.04
N PRO A 11 -11.19 37.89 -19.23
CA PRO A 11 -10.01 38.64 -18.80
C PRO A 11 -8.96 37.70 -18.18
N LEU A 12 -7.68 37.96 -18.46
CA LEU A 12 -6.58 37.07 -18.08
C LEU A 12 -6.52 36.81 -16.57
N ASP A 13 -6.84 37.80 -15.75
CA ASP A 13 -6.85 37.67 -14.28
C ASP A 13 -7.95 36.71 -13.81
N MET A 14 -9.18 36.84 -14.35
CA MET A 14 -10.28 35.91 -14.06
C MET A 14 -9.98 34.48 -14.53
N PHE A 15 -9.26 34.34 -15.65
CA PHE A 15 -8.78 33.04 -16.11
C PHE A 15 -7.71 32.47 -15.16
N ASN A 16 -6.75 33.27 -14.72
CA ASN A 16 -5.72 32.86 -13.76
C ASN A 16 -6.33 32.42 -12.42
N ASP A 17 -7.29 33.18 -11.89
CA ASP A 17 -8.01 32.85 -10.65
C ASP A 17 -8.73 31.50 -10.80
N LEU A 18 -9.53 31.32 -11.84
CA LEU A 18 -10.25 30.07 -12.13
C LEU A 18 -9.31 28.87 -12.32
N MET A 19 -8.13 29.09 -12.89
CA MET A 19 -7.11 28.05 -13.06
C MET A 19 -6.32 27.75 -11.78
N SER A 20 -6.34 28.65 -10.78
CA SER A 20 -5.60 28.48 -9.53
C SER A 20 -6.21 27.44 -8.57
N ASP A 21 -7.54 27.26 -8.63
CA ASP A 21 -8.28 26.22 -7.89
C ASP A 21 -8.15 24.82 -8.49
N LEU A 22 -7.61 24.68 -9.71
CA LEU A 22 -7.53 23.40 -10.42
C LEU A 22 -6.30 22.57 -10.03
N ASP A 23 -6.49 21.26 -9.88
CA ASP A 23 -5.37 20.34 -9.63
C ASP A 23 -4.51 20.14 -10.90
N TYR A 24 -3.28 19.65 -10.71
CA TYR A 24 -2.32 19.43 -11.80
C TYR A 24 -2.87 18.55 -12.93
N GLU A 25 -3.68 17.53 -12.61
CA GLU A 25 -4.26 16.64 -13.62
C GLU A 25 -5.38 17.34 -14.39
N SER A 26 -6.19 18.19 -13.73
CA SER A 26 -7.23 19.01 -14.34
C SER A 26 -6.66 20.09 -15.25
N ILE A 27 -5.60 20.80 -14.81
CA ILE A 27 -4.87 21.78 -15.64
C ILE A 27 -4.24 21.10 -16.87
N LEU A 28 -3.65 19.91 -16.67
CA LEU A 28 -3.06 19.12 -17.75
C LEU A 28 -4.12 18.59 -18.73
N ALA A 29 -5.29 18.20 -18.25
CA ALA A 29 -6.41 17.75 -19.08
C ALA A 29 -7.04 18.90 -19.86
N PHE A 30 -7.31 20.05 -19.21
CA PHE A 30 -7.78 21.27 -19.88
C PHE A 30 -6.84 21.65 -21.03
N ARG A 31 -5.52 21.67 -20.78
CA ARG A 31 -4.50 21.94 -21.80
C ARG A 31 -4.57 20.99 -23.02
N GLN A 32 -5.05 19.76 -22.84
CA GLN A 32 -5.17 18.77 -23.92
C GLN A 32 -6.46 18.94 -24.75
N THR A 33 -7.45 19.73 -24.30
CA THR A 33 -8.74 19.88 -25.01
C THR A 33 -8.64 20.61 -26.35
N SER A 34 -7.79 21.64 -26.47
CA SER A 34 -7.75 22.50 -27.66
C SER A 34 -6.41 23.23 -27.81
N ARG A 35 -6.15 23.77 -29.02
CA ARG A 35 -4.98 24.62 -29.27
C ARG A 35 -5.01 25.92 -28.49
N LEU A 36 -6.20 26.48 -28.20
CA LEU A 36 -6.36 27.69 -27.40
C LEU A 36 -6.02 27.42 -25.93
N ALA A 37 -6.53 26.34 -25.35
CA ALA A 37 -6.16 25.89 -24.00
C ALA A 37 -4.66 25.57 -23.89
N ALA A 38 -4.07 25.02 -24.95
CA ALA A 38 -2.63 24.76 -25.04
C ALA A 38 -1.76 26.02 -25.12
N ALA A 39 -2.33 27.17 -25.51
CA ALA A 39 -1.68 28.48 -25.53
C ALA A 39 -1.87 29.23 -24.20
N LEU A 40 -3.11 29.25 -23.66
CA LEU A 40 -3.43 29.83 -22.35
C LEU A 40 -2.71 29.14 -21.18
N VAL A 41 -2.33 27.86 -21.33
CA VAL A 41 -1.53 27.13 -20.35
C VAL A 41 -0.17 26.75 -20.96
N PRO A 42 0.87 27.61 -20.85
CA PRO A 42 2.20 27.32 -21.37
C PRO A 42 2.83 26.06 -20.76
N LEU A 43 3.64 25.33 -21.55
CA LEU A 43 4.32 24.12 -21.09
C LEU A 43 5.24 24.39 -19.88
N ASN A 44 5.85 25.57 -19.79
CA ASN A 44 6.67 25.99 -18.65
C ASN A 44 5.87 26.03 -17.34
N HIS A 45 4.60 26.44 -17.38
CA HIS A 45 3.72 26.45 -16.21
C HIS A 45 3.41 25.02 -15.74
N ILE A 46 3.10 24.10 -16.67
CA ILE A 46 2.94 22.66 -16.37
C ILE A 46 4.22 22.08 -15.73
N ILE A 47 5.41 22.49 -16.20
CA ILE A 47 6.70 22.04 -15.65
C ILE A 47 6.89 22.60 -14.23
N GLN A 48 6.61 23.88 -14.00
CA GLN A 48 6.71 24.54 -12.69
C GLN A 48 5.75 23.91 -11.66
N LEU A 49 4.47 23.73 -11.99
CA LEU A 49 3.50 23.02 -11.15
C LEU A 49 4.00 21.61 -10.78
N ARG A 50 4.48 20.86 -11.79
CA ARG A 50 5.03 19.51 -11.60
C ARG A 50 6.25 19.48 -10.69
N GLN A 51 7.10 20.50 -10.75
CA GLN A 51 8.27 20.65 -9.87
C GLN A 51 7.86 21.04 -8.45
N SER A 52 6.92 21.99 -8.28
CA SER A 52 6.40 22.45 -7.00
C SER A 52 5.76 21.31 -6.20
N ILE A 53 4.81 20.58 -6.81
CA ILE A 53 4.14 19.43 -6.16
C ILE A 53 5.17 18.34 -5.82
N ARG A 54 6.14 18.09 -6.70
CA ARG A 54 7.24 17.14 -6.40
C ARG A 54 8.09 17.57 -5.22
N ALA A 55 8.31 18.87 -5.02
CA ALA A 55 9.04 19.41 -3.88
C ALA A 55 8.21 19.27 -2.59
N SER A 56 6.91 19.56 -2.61
CA SER A 56 6.01 19.37 -1.46
C SER A 56 5.99 17.91 -1.00
N LEU A 57 5.73 16.97 -1.92
CA LEU A 57 5.72 15.54 -1.64
C LEU A 57 7.05 15.01 -1.06
N LEU A 58 8.19 15.61 -1.45
CA LEU A 58 9.50 15.29 -0.87
C LEU A 58 9.71 15.91 0.52
N ALA A 59 9.17 17.11 0.78
CA ALA A 59 9.23 17.76 2.07
C ALA A 59 8.32 17.05 3.11
N GLU A 60 7.08 16.72 2.72
CA GLU A 60 6.13 15.93 3.48
C GLU A 60 6.71 14.56 3.87
N GLU A 61 7.34 13.86 2.91
CA GLU A 61 7.98 12.56 3.17
C GLU A 61 9.15 12.66 4.16
N ARG A 62 9.96 13.73 4.08
CA ARG A 62 11.06 13.98 5.04
C ARG A 62 10.50 14.26 6.44
N ALA A 63 9.48 15.10 6.54
CA ALA A 63 8.81 15.39 7.81
C ALA A 63 8.17 14.12 8.42
N ASP A 64 7.57 13.27 7.60
CA ASP A 64 7.02 11.98 8.05
C ASP A 64 8.10 11.00 8.53
N TYR A 65 9.21 10.91 7.81
CA TYR A 65 10.35 10.12 8.24
C TYR A 65 10.94 10.62 9.57
N GLN A 66 11.02 11.93 9.77
CA GLN A 66 11.42 12.53 11.05
C GLN A 66 10.44 12.18 12.18
N ARG A 67 9.12 12.28 11.95
CA ARG A 67 8.10 11.85 12.93
C ARG A 67 8.27 10.37 13.31
N ARG A 68 8.50 9.48 12.33
CA ARG A 68 8.75 8.05 12.57
C ARG A 68 10.04 7.81 13.38
N GLN A 69 11.11 8.56 13.12
CA GLN A 69 12.35 8.48 13.91
C GLN A 69 12.14 8.93 15.36
N VAL A 70 11.40 10.02 15.61
CA VAL A 70 11.04 10.45 16.97
C VAL A 70 10.16 9.42 17.67
N ALA A 71 9.16 8.85 16.99
CA ALA A 71 8.32 7.79 17.54
C ALA A 71 9.12 6.52 17.91
N TYR A 72 10.08 6.11 17.07
CA TYR A 72 10.98 4.99 17.34
C TYR A 72 11.95 5.27 18.50
N ALA A 73 12.54 6.47 18.56
CA ALA A 73 13.38 6.90 19.68
C ALA A 73 12.61 6.95 21.00
N ASN A 74 11.35 7.40 20.97
CA ASN A 74 10.44 7.35 22.12
C ASN A 74 10.16 5.90 22.53
N GLN A 75 9.76 5.03 21.59
CA GLN A 75 9.50 3.62 21.88
C GLN A 75 10.72 2.93 22.52
N ARG A 76 11.94 3.20 22.02
CA ARG A 76 13.18 2.66 22.59
C ARG A 76 13.40 3.14 24.03
N ARG A 77 13.14 4.42 24.34
CA ARG A 77 13.22 4.95 25.72
C ARG A 77 12.20 4.29 26.66
N TRP A 78 10.95 4.13 26.22
CA TRP A 78 9.92 3.43 26.99
C TRP A 78 10.29 1.95 27.25
N ALA A 79 10.86 1.25 26.25
CA ALA A 79 11.31 -0.14 26.41
C ALA A 79 12.50 -0.31 27.38
N THR A 80 13.31 0.73 27.59
CA THR A 80 14.36 0.74 28.62
C THR A 80 13.80 1.08 30.00
N ALA A 81 12.82 1.97 30.10
CA ALA A 81 12.19 2.38 31.36
C ALA A 81 11.32 1.29 32.01
N PHE A 82 10.78 0.36 31.20
CA PHE A 82 9.97 -0.77 31.67
C PHE A 82 10.67 -2.10 31.30
N PRO A 83 11.71 -2.52 32.05
CA PRO A 83 12.41 -3.77 31.81
C PRO A 83 11.49 -4.99 31.94
N GLN A 84 11.85 -6.07 31.26
CA GLN A 84 11.05 -7.31 31.18
C GLN A 84 10.87 -8.06 32.51
N SER A 85 11.46 -7.58 33.62
CA SER A 85 11.25 -8.13 34.97
C SER A 85 9.79 -8.15 35.39
N VAL A 86 8.95 -7.24 34.88
CA VAL A 86 7.49 -7.23 35.16
C VAL A 86 6.75 -8.40 34.45
N GLN A 87 7.35 -9.04 33.44
CA GLN A 87 6.81 -10.27 32.82
C GLN A 87 7.28 -11.56 33.49
N ALA A 88 8.23 -11.51 34.45
CA ALA A 88 8.73 -12.69 35.16
C ALA A 88 7.76 -13.24 36.23
N GLY A 89 6.54 -12.71 36.33
CA GLY A 89 5.49 -13.16 37.25
C GLY A 89 4.74 -14.42 36.82
N LEU A 90 5.02 -14.98 35.64
CA LEU A 90 4.54 -16.31 35.25
C LEU A 90 5.59 -17.36 35.66
N GLN A 91 5.17 -18.35 36.44
CA GLN A 91 6.05 -19.27 37.16
C GLN A 91 7.03 -20.04 36.26
N PRO A 92 8.29 -20.25 36.69
CA PRO A 92 9.14 -21.25 36.08
C PRO A 92 8.66 -22.66 36.46
N GLN A 93 8.01 -23.36 35.53
CA GLN A 93 7.99 -24.82 35.57
C GLN A 93 9.40 -25.31 35.24
N ALA A 94 10.19 -25.56 36.29
CA ALA A 94 11.55 -26.04 36.16
C ALA A 94 11.56 -27.54 35.83
N HIS A 95 12.01 -27.89 34.62
CA HIS A 95 12.82 -29.07 34.37
C HIS A 95 13.85 -28.76 33.27
N GLY A 96 15.02 -29.39 33.35
CA GLY A 96 16.25 -28.83 32.78
C GLY A 96 16.50 -29.15 31.31
N ALA A 97 16.84 -28.11 30.54
CA ALA A 97 17.74 -28.21 29.39
C ALA A 97 18.51 -26.89 29.23
N ALA A 98 19.83 -26.91 29.42
CA ALA A 98 20.67 -25.73 29.22
C ALA A 98 20.88 -25.50 27.72
N ASN A 99 20.07 -24.62 27.12
CA ASN A 99 20.21 -24.19 25.73
C ASN A 99 20.07 -22.67 25.61
N THR A 100 21.04 -22.03 24.94
CA THR A 100 21.28 -20.58 24.97
C THR A 100 20.34 -19.78 24.04
N ALA A 101 19.03 -19.99 24.19
CA ALA A 101 18.00 -19.33 23.38
C ALA A 101 17.59 -17.98 24.00
N ALA A 102 18.13 -16.88 23.47
CA ALA A 102 17.79 -15.52 23.92
C ALA A 102 16.30 -15.20 23.67
N PRO A 103 15.48 -14.93 24.72
CA PRO A 103 14.04 -14.76 24.56
C PRO A 103 13.65 -13.43 23.90
N ASN A 104 12.49 -13.42 23.24
CA ASN A 104 11.70 -12.23 22.89
C ASN A 104 12.32 -11.20 21.90
N SER A 105 13.24 -11.61 21.01
CA SER A 105 13.67 -10.76 19.89
C SER A 105 12.58 -10.53 18.83
N SER A 106 11.60 -11.43 18.72
CA SER A 106 10.53 -11.41 17.70
C SER A 106 9.58 -10.22 17.85
N VAL A 107 9.07 -9.96 19.06
CA VAL A 107 8.12 -8.89 19.36
C VAL A 107 8.72 -7.52 18.99
N ASN A 108 9.96 -7.26 19.41
CA ASN A 108 10.69 -6.04 19.06
C ASN A 108 10.84 -5.85 17.54
N ASN A 109 11.08 -6.93 16.79
CA ASN A 109 11.16 -6.88 15.32
C ASN A 109 9.81 -6.61 14.64
N ILE A 110 8.69 -7.04 15.21
CA ILE A 110 7.34 -6.73 14.71
C ILE A 110 7.04 -5.23 14.86
N HIS A 111 7.25 -4.66 16.05
CA HIS A 111 7.01 -3.23 16.28
C HIS A 111 7.96 -2.34 15.47
N ARG A 112 9.26 -2.68 15.42
CA ARG A 112 10.26 -1.97 14.61
C ARG A 112 9.89 -1.94 13.13
N ASN A 113 9.36 -3.04 12.59
CA ASN A 113 8.85 -3.06 11.23
C ASN A 113 7.60 -2.18 11.05
N ARG A 114 6.63 -2.21 11.98
CA ARG A 114 5.39 -1.43 11.82
C ARG A 114 5.59 0.07 11.97
N ILE A 115 6.36 0.53 12.96
CA ILE A 115 6.54 1.97 13.24
C ILE A 115 7.40 2.65 12.16
N MET A 116 8.34 1.93 11.54
CA MET A 116 9.20 2.51 10.50
C MET A 116 8.60 2.45 9.08
N ARG A 117 7.63 1.56 8.80
CA ARG A 117 6.99 1.43 7.48
C ARG A 117 5.86 2.45 7.33
N ALA A 118 5.96 3.32 6.33
CA ALA A 118 4.81 4.10 5.88
C ALA A 118 3.76 3.19 5.21
N GLU A 119 2.48 3.42 5.54
CA GLU A 119 1.32 2.69 4.99
C GLU A 119 0.94 3.20 3.59
N ARG A 120 1.28 4.46 3.28
CA ARG A 120 1.15 5.12 1.97
C ARG A 120 2.51 5.69 1.54
N LEU A 121 2.71 5.90 0.24
CA LEU A 121 3.96 6.35 -0.36
C LEU A 121 3.72 7.27 -1.56
N ASN A 122 4.64 8.21 -1.78
CA ASN A 122 4.58 9.15 -2.89
C ASN A 122 5.14 8.52 -4.19
N CYS A 123 4.34 8.60 -5.26
CA CYS A 123 4.72 8.25 -6.62
C CYS A 123 5.16 9.51 -7.38
N TYR A 124 6.46 9.65 -7.65
CA TYR A 124 7.00 10.86 -8.29
C TYR A 124 6.81 10.88 -9.83
N ALA A 125 6.11 9.88 -10.38
CA ALA A 125 5.74 9.80 -11.79
C ALA A 125 4.34 10.39 -12.09
N CYS A 126 3.33 10.16 -11.23
CA CYS A 126 1.99 10.78 -11.30
C CYS A 126 1.70 11.76 -10.17
N LEU A 127 2.66 12.03 -9.28
CA LEU A 127 2.54 12.97 -8.14
C LEU A 127 1.41 12.63 -7.15
N LYS A 128 1.00 11.36 -7.06
CA LYS A 128 -0.07 10.90 -6.15
C LYS A 128 0.49 10.15 -4.94
N HIS A 129 -0.10 10.42 -3.78
CA HIS A 129 0.17 9.75 -2.51
C HIS A 129 -0.70 8.48 -2.40
N LEU A 130 -0.13 7.33 -2.73
CA LEU A 130 -0.86 6.07 -2.96
C LEU A 130 -0.60 5.03 -1.86
N PRO A 131 -1.52 4.07 -1.63
CA PRO A 131 -1.26 2.92 -0.77
C PRO A 131 0.01 2.13 -1.16
N ARG A 132 0.68 1.55 -0.17
CA ARG A 132 1.98 0.86 -0.34
C ARG A 132 1.93 -0.28 -1.37
N GLU A 133 0.81 -0.99 -1.44
CA GLU A 133 0.53 -2.10 -2.36
C GLU A 133 0.41 -1.67 -3.84
N CYS A 134 0.19 -0.38 -4.11
CA CYS A 134 0.23 0.18 -5.47
C CYS A 134 1.65 0.25 -6.04
N PHE A 135 2.68 -0.09 -5.27
CA PHE A 135 4.09 -0.12 -5.66
C PHE A 135 4.60 -1.57 -5.63
N VAL A 136 5.70 -1.86 -6.33
CA VAL A 136 6.38 -3.17 -6.25
C VAL A 136 7.36 -3.21 -5.08
N GLU A 137 7.66 -4.38 -4.52
CA GLU A 137 8.46 -4.49 -3.29
C GLU A 137 9.80 -3.73 -3.34
N GLY A 138 10.52 -3.79 -4.46
CA GLY A 138 11.79 -3.06 -4.68
C GLY A 138 11.67 -1.53 -4.65
N GLN A 139 10.46 -0.97 -4.79
CA GLN A 139 10.20 0.47 -4.61
C GLN A 139 9.87 0.84 -3.15
N VAL A 140 9.46 -0.13 -2.32
CA VAL A 140 8.97 0.08 -0.95
C VAL A 140 9.87 -0.52 0.14
N THR A 141 11.08 -0.93 -0.24
CA THR A 141 12.11 -1.52 0.62
C THR A 141 13.45 -0.80 0.50
N GLY A 142 14.42 -1.16 1.33
CA GLY A 142 15.78 -0.62 1.31
C GLY A 142 15.82 0.91 1.43
N ARG A 143 16.74 1.56 0.71
CA ARG A 143 16.91 3.03 0.78
C ARG A 143 15.67 3.82 0.35
N ARG A 144 14.85 3.25 -0.55
CA ARG A 144 13.63 3.89 -1.10
C ARG A 144 12.46 3.98 -0.10
N SER A 145 12.47 3.21 0.98
CA SER A 145 11.42 3.23 2.02
C SER A 145 11.72 4.17 3.21
N LEU A 146 12.97 4.61 3.32
CA LEU A 146 13.50 5.40 4.44
C LEU A 146 13.70 6.89 4.09
N GLY A 147 13.10 7.38 2.99
CA GLY A 147 13.20 8.80 2.60
C GLY A 147 14.59 9.28 2.14
N HIS A 148 15.55 8.37 1.92
CA HIS A 148 16.87 8.72 1.37
C HIS A 148 16.79 9.20 -0.09
N ASN A 149 17.92 9.61 -0.67
CA ASN A 149 18.05 10.19 -2.01
C ASN A 149 17.32 9.40 -3.13
N ASP A 150 17.20 8.08 -3.01
CA ASP A 150 16.47 7.22 -3.97
C ASP A 150 14.94 7.29 -3.87
N ALA A 151 14.37 7.79 -2.76
CA ALA A 151 12.92 7.90 -2.57
C ALA A 151 12.26 8.76 -3.65
N GLY A 152 12.91 9.86 -4.04
CA GLY A 152 12.50 10.72 -5.16
C GLY A 152 12.49 10.05 -6.54
N ARG A 153 12.97 8.79 -6.64
CA ARG A 153 12.93 7.95 -7.84
C ARG A 153 11.84 6.86 -7.79
N ARG A 154 10.92 6.88 -6.81
CA ARG A 154 9.79 5.93 -6.72
C ARG A 154 8.68 6.23 -7.73
N PHE A 155 8.08 5.15 -8.23
CA PHE A 155 6.90 5.14 -9.08
C PHE A 155 5.99 3.96 -8.73
N CYS A 156 4.67 4.12 -8.88
CA CYS A 156 3.69 3.05 -8.68
C CYS A 156 3.61 2.13 -9.90
N LYS A 157 2.97 0.96 -9.74
CA LYS A 157 2.77 -0.09 -10.75
C LYS A 157 2.21 0.47 -12.07
N VAL A 158 1.12 1.24 -12.00
CA VAL A 158 0.50 1.88 -13.17
C VAL A 158 1.47 2.81 -13.90
N CYS A 159 2.24 3.62 -13.18
CA CYS A 159 3.26 4.48 -13.80
C CYS A 159 4.46 3.71 -14.36
N GLY A 160 4.80 2.55 -13.80
CA GLY A 160 5.86 1.69 -14.33
C GLY A 160 5.51 1.14 -15.70
N VAL A 161 4.28 0.64 -15.86
CA VAL A 161 3.73 0.17 -17.14
C VAL A 161 3.54 1.33 -18.12
N ASN A 162 2.77 2.36 -17.74
CA ASN A 162 2.39 3.46 -18.64
C ASN A 162 3.57 4.36 -19.09
N LYS A 163 4.76 4.21 -18.49
CA LYS A 163 5.99 4.91 -18.91
C LYS A 163 7.05 3.99 -19.51
N GLY A 164 6.75 2.71 -19.74
CA GLY A 164 7.71 1.76 -20.30
C GLY A 164 8.96 1.58 -19.43
N ILE A 165 8.81 1.61 -18.09
CA ILE A 165 9.93 1.36 -17.15
C ILE A 165 10.18 -0.16 -17.02
N TRP A 166 9.24 -0.98 -17.49
CA TRP A 166 9.37 -2.42 -17.64
C TRP A 166 8.99 -2.81 -19.07
N ASP A 167 9.72 -3.77 -19.64
CA ASP A 167 9.48 -4.27 -20.99
C ASP A 167 8.38 -5.32 -21.03
N LYS A 168 7.82 -5.55 -22.21
CA LYS A 168 6.82 -6.59 -22.44
C LYS A 168 7.43 -8.00 -22.23
N GLY A 169 6.96 -8.66 -21.18
CA GLY A 169 7.45 -9.95 -20.70
C GLY A 169 8.39 -9.86 -19.51
N THR A 170 8.71 -8.67 -18.98
CA THR A 170 9.52 -8.55 -17.76
C THR A 170 8.83 -9.22 -16.57
N VAL A 171 9.57 -10.11 -15.91
CA VAL A 171 9.17 -10.80 -14.68
C VAL A 171 9.64 -9.95 -13.48
N ILE A 172 8.72 -9.60 -12.60
CA ILE A 172 8.93 -8.65 -11.49
C ILE A 172 8.63 -9.36 -10.17
N GLN A 173 9.54 -9.31 -9.20
CA GLN A 173 9.27 -9.83 -7.85
C GLN A 173 8.59 -8.77 -6.99
N ASP A 174 7.53 -9.18 -6.29
CA ASP A 174 6.71 -8.33 -5.44
C ASP A 174 6.33 -9.08 -4.14
N GLY A 175 7.26 -9.09 -3.18
CA GLY A 175 7.11 -9.87 -1.96
C GLY A 175 7.17 -11.37 -2.24
N ARG A 176 6.11 -12.08 -1.83
CA ARG A 176 5.94 -13.51 -2.11
C ARG A 176 5.27 -13.80 -3.46
N CYS A 177 4.87 -12.76 -4.20
CA CYS A 177 4.27 -12.88 -5.52
C CYS A 177 5.31 -12.59 -6.61
N THR A 178 5.25 -13.34 -7.71
CA THR A 178 5.86 -12.93 -8.97
C THR A 178 4.79 -12.32 -9.85
N LEU A 179 5.05 -11.15 -10.40
CA LEU A 179 4.24 -10.48 -11.42
C LEU A 179 4.93 -10.60 -12.79
N VAL A 180 4.16 -10.46 -13.86
CA VAL A 180 4.66 -10.35 -15.23
C VAL A 180 3.93 -9.22 -15.94
N LEU A 181 4.66 -8.37 -16.67
CA LEU A 181 4.05 -7.46 -17.63
C LEU A 181 3.75 -8.25 -18.91
N CYS A 182 2.50 -8.64 -19.11
CA CYS A 182 2.12 -9.58 -20.16
C CYS A 182 2.38 -9.02 -21.57
N ARG A 183 3.08 -9.79 -22.41
CA ARG A 183 3.36 -9.45 -23.82
C ARG A 183 2.09 -9.15 -24.63
N THR A 184 1.05 -9.98 -24.45
CA THR A 184 -0.22 -9.91 -25.17
C THR A 184 -1.08 -8.70 -24.74
N CYS A 185 -1.65 -8.73 -23.53
CA CYS A 185 -2.61 -7.72 -23.06
C CYS A 185 -1.99 -6.46 -22.43
N ASN A 186 -0.66 -6.40 -22.27
CA ASN A 186 0.06 -5.30 -21.59
C ASN A 186 -0.37 -5.04 -20.12
N ALA A 187 -1.10 -5.96 -19.49
CA ALA A 187 -1.42 -5.90 -18.07
C ALA A 187 -0.24 -6.38 -17.22
N LEU A 188 -0.03 -5.77 -16.06
CA LEU A 188 0.87 -6.26 -15.01
C LEU A 188 0.06 -7.12 -14.04
N ASP A 189 0.21 -8.44 -14.14
CA ASP A 189 -0.60 -9.40 -13.39
C ASP A 189 0.28 -10.48 -12.73
N ARG A 190 -0.29 -11.30 -11.85
CA ARG A 190 0.37 -12.44 -11.21
C ARG A 190 0.64 -13.54 -12.24
N VAL A 191 1.73 -14.27 -12.01
CA VAL A 191 2.12 -15.42 -12.84
C VAL A 191 2.47 -16.61 -11.95
N GLU A 192 1.97 -17.78 -12.33
CA GLU A 192 2.28 -19.03 -11.64
C GLU A 192 3.73 -19.48 -11.88
N ALA A 193 4.18 -20.51 -11.16
CA ALA A 193 5.58 -20.93 -11.20
C ALA A 193 6.08 -21.31 -12.61
N GLY A 194 5.24 -22.01 -13.40
CA GLY A 194 5.60 -22.50 -14.73
C GLY A 194 5.61 -21.44 -15.83
N SER A 195 4.67 -20.48 -15.82
CA SER A 195 4.47 -19.51 -16.91
C SER A 195 5.49 -18.35 -16.93
N LYS A 196 6.40 -18.28 -15.95
CA LYS A 196 7.42 -17.21 -15.83
C LYS A 196 8.32 -17.04 -17.05
N ARG A 197 8.59 -18.10 -17.82
CA ARG A 197 9.49 -18.05 -18.99
C ARG A 197 8.86 -17.45 -20.24
N GLU A 198 7.53 -17.45 -20.35
CA GLU A 198 6.82 -17.06 -21.57
C GLU A 198 6.61 -15.54 -21.67
N GLY A 199 6.59 -14.83 -20.53
CA GLY A 199 6.29 -13.39 -20.48
C GLY A 199 4.79 -13.09 -20.63
N VAL A 200 3.91 -14.04 -20.28
CA VAL A 200 2.46 -13.98 -20.46
C VAL A 200 1.77 -14.19 -19.11
N CYS A 201 0.69 -13.46 -18.82
CA CYS A 201 -0.12 -13.66 -17.61
C CYS A 201 -0.94 -14.96 -17.68
N SER A 202 -1.42 -15.45 -16.54
CA SER A 202 -2.28 -16.64 -16.46
C SER A 202 -3.48 -16.56 -17.42
N THR A 203 -4.23 -15.45 -17.39
CA THR A 203 -5.43 -15.23 -18.20
C THR A 203 -5.17 -15.37 -19.71
N CYS A 204 -4.11 -14.73 -20.23
CA CYS A 204 -3.75 -14.85 -21.65
C CYS A 204 -3.14 -16.22 -22.00
N LYS A 205 -2.55 -16.94 -21.04
CA LYS A 205 -2.10 -18.31 -21.26
C LYS A 205 -3.27 -19.28 -21.38
N SER A 206 -4.25 -19.21 -20.47
CA SER A 206 -5.44 -20.07 -20.50
C SER A 206 -6.22 -19.90 -21.81
N ALA A 207 -6.43 -18.66 -22.27
CA ALA A 207 -7.08 -18.39 -23.56
C ALA A 207 -6.34 -19.07 -24.73
N ALA A 208 -5.02 -18.94 -24.82
CA ALA A 208 -4.22 -19.58 -25.87
C ALA A 208 -4.24 -21.12 -25.81
N GLN A 209 -4.41 -21.71 -24.62
CA GLN A 209 -4.57 -23.15 -24.46
C GLN A 209 -5.97 -23.63 -24.90
N GLU A 210 -7.02 -22.88 -24.57
CA GLU A 210 -8.37 -23.20 -25.07
C GLU A 210 -8.45 -23.13 -26.60
N ASP A 211 -7.85 -22.12 -27.22
CA ASP A 211 -7.88 -21.96 -28.68
C ASP A 211 -7.08 -23.06 -29.39
N SER A 212 -5.99 -23.55 -28.78
CA SER A 212 -5.28 -24.75 -29.24
C SER A 212 -6.19 -25.99 -29.22
N LEU A 213 -6.85 -26.25 -28.09
CA LEU A 213 -7.73 -27.41 -27.92
C LEU A 213 -8.97 -27.35 -28.84
N LYS A 214 -9.52 -26.16 -29.09
CA LYS A 214 -10.63 -25.97 -30.05
C LYS A 214 -10.20 -26.27 -31.49
N ASN A 215 -8.98 -25.89 -31.88
CA ASN A 215 -8.43 -26.21 -33.20
C ASN A 215 -8.15 -27.71 -33.36
N GLU A 216 -7.70 -28.40 -32.31
CA GLU A 216 -7.52 -29.87 -32.33
C GLU A 216 -8.88 -30.60 -32.37
N LEU A 217 -9.88 -30.15 -31.60
CA LEU A 217 -11.23 -30.73 -31.57
C LEU A 217 -12.04 -30.49 -32.86
N GLN A 218 -11.73 -29.48 -33.67
CA GLN A 218 -12.31 -29.36 -35.03
C GLN A 218 -11.73 -30.37 -36.03
N GLY A 219 -10.72 -31.17 -35.65
CA GLY A 219 -10.17 -32.24 -36.46
C GLY A 219 -10.82 -33.63 -36.27
N VAL A 220 -11.64 -33.84 -35.23
CA VAL A 220 -12.22 -35.16 -34.89
C VAL A 220 -13.68 -35.03 -34.46
N GLY A 221 -14.53 -35.94 -34.95
CA GLY A 221 -15.98 -35.85 -34.86
C GLY A 221 -16.63 -36.16 -33.50
N GLU A 222 -17.95 -35.97 -33.49
CA GLU A 222 -18.92 -36.03 -32.39
C GLU A 222 -18.82 -37.24 -31.44
N SER A 223 -18.90 -37.01 -30.11
CA SER A 223 -19.74 -37.79 -29.19
C SER A 223 -19.85 -37.25 -27.74
N SER A 224 -21.07 -36.82 -27.38
CA SER A 224 -21.81 -37.17 -26.15
C SER A 224 -21.21 -37.02 -24.72
N THR A 225 -21.64 -35.95 -24.04
CA THR A 225 -22.45 -35.97 -22.79
C THR A 225 -21.93 -36.67 -21.50
N SER A 226 -21.71 -35.90 -20.42
CA SER A 226 -22.40 -36.09 -19.10
C SER A 226 -22.05 -35.06 -17.99
N GLN A 227 -22.97 -34.90 -17.03
CA GLN A 227 -22.90 -34.22 -15.71
C GLN A 227 -23.43 -35.22 -14.64
N PRO A 228 -23.54 -34.96 -13.30
CA PRO A 228 -23.25 -33.76 -12.46
C PRO A 228 -22.20 -34.09 -11.33
N THR A 229 -22.17 -33.73 -10.03
CA THR A 229 -23.10 -33.07 -9.06
C THR A 229 -22.38 -32.49 -7.81
N THR A 230 -22.95 -31.42 -7.22
CA THR A 230 -22.92 -30.90 -5.81
C THR A 230 -21.98 -31.49 -4.73
N LYS A 231 -21.40 -30.59 -3.88
CA LYS A 231 -21.83 -30.41 -2.45
C LYS A 231 -21.19 -29.20 -1.72
N GLN A 232 -22.00 -28.57 -0.87
CA GLN A 232 -21.68 -27.71 0.29
C GLN A 232 -22.18 -28.47 1.57
N PRO A 233 -22.11 -27.97 2.83
CA PRO A 233 -21.61 -26.68 3.35
C PRO A 233 -20.62 -26.81 4.54
N ALA A 234 -20.15 -25.67 5.09
CA ALA A 234 -19.96 -25.46 6.54
C ALA A 234 -19.84 -23.96 6.85
N SER A 235 -20.40 -23.50 7.97
CA SER A 235 -20.36 -22.09 8.40
C SER A 235 -19.61 -21.94 9.73
N THR A 236 -18.73 -20.95 9.81
CA THR A 236 -18.18 -20.47 11.09
C THR A 236 -18.56 -18.99 11.24
N GLN A 237 -19.24 -18.63 12.34
CA GLN A 237 -19.58 -17.24 12.60
C GLN A 237 -18.32 -16.39 12.82
N PRO A 238 -18.28 -15.13 12.35
CA PRO A 238 -17.19 -14.22 12.69
C PRO A 238 -17.31 -13.85 14.17
N SER A 239 -16.33 -14.27 14.99
CA SER A 239 -16.20 -13.74 16.35
C SER A 239 -16.03 -12.22 16.31
N SER A 240 -16.62 -11.52 17.28
CA SER A 240 -16.68 -10.06 17.29
C SER A 240 -15.28 -9.45 17.24
N ARG A 241 -15.02 -8.67 16.18
CA ARG A 241 -13.70 -8.17 15.78
C ARG A 241 -12.96 -7.48 16.93
N ALA A 242 -12.06 -8.22 17.59
CA ALA A 242 -11.37 -7.79 18.81
C ALA A 242 -10.75 -6.38 18.69
N THR A 243 -11.31 -5.44 19.46
CA THR A 243 -10.80 -4.07 19.59
C THR A 243 -9.53 -4.09 20.42
N ARG A 244 -8.37 -4.01 19.76
CA ARG A 244 -7.06 -3.99 20.42
C ARG A 244 -6.95 -2.86 21.44
N CYS A 245 -6.31 -3.14 22.57
CA CYS A 245 -5.99 -2.13 23.59
C CYS A 245 -5.14 -1.00 22.98
N LEU A 246 -5.56 0.26 23.07
CA LEU A 246 -4.83 1.40 22.50
C LEU A 246 -3.48 1.69 23.18
N ARG A 247 -3.26 1.19 24.41
CA ARG A 247 -2.02 1.38 25.18
C ARG A 247 -0.99 0.27 24.95
N CYS A 248 -1.36 -1.01 25.04
CA CYS A 248 -0.43 -2.15 24.85
C CYS A 248 -0.56 -2.89 23.50
N TRP A 249 -1.60 -2.60 22.71
CA TRP A 249 -1.88 -3.18 21.38
C TRP A 249 -2.06 -4.70 21.30
N ALA A 250 -2.10 -5.40 22.44
CA ALA A 250 -2.45 -6.81 22.52
C ALA A 250 -3.86 -7.08 21.98
N THR A 251 -4.00 -8.21 21.27
CA THR A 251 -5.27 -8.72 20.70
C THR A 251 -6.04 -9.63 21.65
N ASN A 252 -5.38 -10.22 22.64
CA ASN A 252 -5.90 -11.37 23.41
C ASN A 252 -6.35 -10.99 24.84
N HIS A 253 -6.46 -9.68 25.13
CA HIS A 253 -6.74 -9.15 26.48
C HIS A 253 -7.86 -8.09 26.45
N THR A 254 -8.71 -8.14 25.43
CA THR A 254 -9.88 -7.26 25.25
C THR A 254 -11.16 -8.04 24.99
N GLU A 255 -11.22 -9.28 25.48
CA GLU A 255 -12.47 -9.89 25.91
C GLU A 255 -12.91 -9.15 27.18
N VAL A 256 -13.87 -8.25 27.03
CA VAL A 256 -14.40 -7.44 28.12
C VAL A 256 -15.84 -7.89 28.38
N PRO A 257 -16.26 -8.14 29.64
CA PRO A 257 -17.63 -8.51 29.95
C PRO A 257 -18.65 -7.51 29.39
N ALA A 258 -19.79 -8.03 28.93
CA ALA A 258 -20.87 -7.21 28.38
C ALA A 258 -21.39 -6.23 29.44
N GLY A 259 -21.12 -4.94 29.24
CA GLY A 259 -21.44 -3.86 30.18
C GLY A 259 -20.30 -2.87 30.48
N SER A 260 -19.07 -3.15 30.05
CA SER A 260 -17.93 -2.25 30.33
C SER A 260 -18.01 -0.87 29.63
N THR A 261 -17.57 0.17 30.33
CA THR A 261 -17.71 1.59 30.01
C THR A 261 -16.72 2.10 28.96
N GLY A 262 -16.82 1.58 27.73
CA GLY A 262 -16.34 2.24 26.50
C GLY A 262 -14.82 2.43 26.32
N SER A 263 -13.99 2.11 27.32
CA SER A 263 -12.54 2.26 27.24
C SER A 263 -11.94 1.22 26.30
N ARG A 264 -11.18 1.68 25.29
CA ARG A 264 -10.45 0.79 24.36
C ARG A 264 -9.11 0.36 24.97
N LEU A 265 -9.10 -0.03 26.25
CA LEU A 265 -7.93 -0.47 26.99
C LEU A 265 -8.17 -1.90 27.51
N CYS A 266 -7.10 -2.63 27.83
CA CYS A 266 -7.22 -3.87 28.61
C CYS A 266 -7.17 -3.54 30.12
N PRO A 267 -7.71 -4.40 31.01
CA PRO A 267 -7.81 -4.11 32.44
C PRO A 267 -6.49 -3.70 33.11
N SER A 268 -5.38 -4.35 32.76
CA SER A 268 -4.03 -3.98 33.24
C SER A 268 -3.60 -2.57 32.80
N CYS A 269 -3.91 -2.19 31.56
CA CYS A 269 -3.62 -0.86 31.04
C CYS A 269 -4.53 0.22 31.63
N GLU A 270 -5.75 -0.14 32.03
CA GLU A 270 -6.74 0.75 32.65
C GLU A 270 -6.44 1.00 34.13
N ALA A 271 -6.12 -0.05 34.90
CA ALA A 271 -5.61 0.07 36.27
C ALA A 271 -4.36 0.96 36.33
N ALA A 272 -3.44 0.80 35.37
CA ALA A 272 -2.26 1.65 35.23
C ALA A 272 -2.54 3.06 34.67
N VAL A 273 -3.80 3.43 34.35
CA VAL A 273 -4.23 4.84 34.20
C VAL A 273 -4.86 5.32 35.51
N GLY A 274 -5.70 4.50 36.15
CA GLY A 274 -6.32 4.82 37.44
C GLY A 274 -5.31 5.19 38.53
N LEU A 275 -4.24 4.40 38.68
CA LEU A 275 -3.15 4.69 39.63
C LEU A 275 -2.45 6.04 39.35
N ALA A 276 -2.33 6.44 38.09
CA ALA A 276 -1.74 7.73 37.71
C ALA A 276 -2.68 8.93 37.97
N LYS A 277 -3.98 8.69 38.24
CA LYS A 277 -4.95 9.70 38.69
C LYS A 277 -5.09 9.79 40.22
N MET A 278 -4.43 8.91 40.97
CA MET A 278 -4.39 8.92 42.44
C MET A 278 -3.01 9.32 43.00
N ALA A 279 -2.09 9.73 42.13
CA ALA A 279 -0.75 10.23 42.45
C ALA A 279 -0.59 11.71 42.10
N LEU A 280 -1.71 12.44 42.04
CA LEU A 280 -1.89 13.87 41.79
C LEU A 280 -3.00 14.37 42.72
#